data_AF-A0A2H0UTS3-F1
#
_entry.id   AF-A0A2H0UTS3-F1
#
_cell.length_a   1.000
_cell.length_b   1.000
_cell.length_c   1.000
_cell.angle_alpha   90.00
_cell.angle_beta   90.00
_cell.angle_gamma   90.00
#
_symmetry.space_group_name_H-M   'P 1'
#
loop_
_entity.id
_entity.type
_entity.pdbx_description
1 polymer ?
#
loop_
_entity_poly.entity_id
_entity_poly.type
_entity_poly.pdbx_seq_one_letter_code
_entity_poly.pdbx_strand_id
1 'polypeptide(L)'
;MLKIEEKKIYFLIAKTTSFLEVPLANIEDIAAMKIAAIAGRGIKRDFIDLYFVIHEEKTASLEEVLTFYDKKFKVLQKNAIHIFRSLTFFEEADQTKMPDMLKVVEWKDVKKFFTIETKHVAKQFFSKI
;
A
#
# COMPACT_ATOMS: atom_id res chain seq x y z
N MET A 1 -24.19 33.50 5.05
CA MET A 1 -24.71 32.13 4.96
C MET A 1 -23.65 31.29 4.24
N LEU A 2 -22.70 30.74 4.98
CA LEU A 2 -21.61 29.94 4.43
C LEU A 2 -22.14 28.54 4.10
N LYS A 3 -22.00 28.13 2.83
CA LYS A 3 -22.30 26.77 2.37
C LYS A 3 -21.39 25.81 3.14
N ILE A 4 -22.00 24.93 3.92
CA ILE A 4 -21.33 23.79 4.52
C ILE A 4 -20.91 22.91 3.34
N GLU A 5 -19.61 22.84 3.04
CA GLU A 5 -19.08 21.89 2.07
C GLU A 5 -19.51 20.48 2.51
N GLU A 6 -20.19 19.78 1.62
CA GLU A 6 -20.61 18.40 1.84
C GLU A 6 -19.41 17.57 2.29
N LYS A 7 -19.53 17.00 3.48
CA LYS A 7 -18.54 16.10 4.09
C LYS A 7 -18.26 14.97 3.10
N LYS A 8 -17.17 15.10 2.32
CA LYS A 8 -16.78 14.14 1.27
C LYS A 8 -16.64 12.76 1.92
N ILE A 9 -17.65 11.91 1.74
CA ILE A 9 -17.65 10.52 2.21
C ILE A 9 -16.38 9.88 1.64
N TYR A 10 -15.60 9.22 2.50
CA TYR A 10 -14.33 8.62 2.12
C TYR A 10 -14.56 7.64 0.96
N PHE A 11 -13.95 7.91 -0.20
CA PHE A 11 -14.17 7.14 -1.42
C PHE A 11 -13.53 5.74 -1.29
N LEU A 12 -14.36 4.70 -1.34
CA LEU A 12 -13.95 3.30 -1.39
C LEU A 12 -14.04 2.79 -2.83
N ILE A 13 -13.07 1.99 -3.25
CA ILE A 13 -13.06 1.41 -4.61
C ILE A 13 -13.80 0.06 -4.65
N ALA A 14 -13.94 -0.59 -3.51
CA ALA A 14 -14.65 -1.86 -3.37
C ALA A 14 -15.72 -1.80 -2.27
N LYS A 15 -16.69 -2.72 -2.33
CA LYS A 15 -17.69 -2.86 -1.26
C LYS A 15 -17.02 -3.33 0.02
N THR A 16 -17.48 -2.79 1.15
CA THR A 16 -17.06 -3.23 2.47
C THR A 16 -17.50 -4.66 2.74
N THR A 17 -16.75 -5.35 3.60
CA THR A 17 -17.14 -6.66 4.16
C THR A 17 -17.56 -6.47 5.61
N SER A 18 -18.61 -7.17 6.05
CA SER A 18 -19.04 -7.10 7.46
C SER A 18 -18.24 -8.08 8.32
N PHE A 19 -17.70 -7.61 9.44
CA PHE A 19 -17.10 -8.44 10.47
C PHE A 19 -17.60 -7.98 11.83
N LEU A 20 -18.27 -8.88 12.57
CA LEU A 20 -18.94 -8.54 13.84
C LEU A 20 -19.82 -7.28 13.73
N GLU A 21 -20.59 -7.19 12.64
CA GLU A 21 -21.46 -6.04 12.32
C GLU A 21 -20.72 -4.71 12.05
N VAL A 22 -19.38 -4.73 12.02
CA VAL A 22 -18.56 -3.58 11.65
C VAL A 22 -18.19 -3.67 10.16
N PRO A 23 -18.47 -2.65 9.35
CA PRO A 23 -18.04 -2.62 7.96
C PRO A 23 -16.52 -2.40 7.87
N LEU A 24 -15.83 -3.38 7.31
CA LEU A 24 -14.39 -3.33 7.02
C LEU A 24 -14.14 -2.96 5.56
N ALA A 25 -13.14 -2.13 5.34
CA ALA A 25 -12.64 -1.86 4.00
C ALA A 25 -12.12 -3.15 3.35
N ASN A 26 -12.34 -3.29 2.05
CA ASN A 26 -11.82 -4.44 1.31
C ASN A 26 -10.28 -4.38 1.21
N ILE A 27 -9.67 -5.52 0.91
CA ILE A 27 -8.22 -5.63 0.77
C ILE A 27 -7.67 -4.70 -0.31
N GLU A 28 -8.44 -4.44 -1.37
CA GLU A 28 -8.09 -3.51 -2.44
C GLU A 28 -7.86 -2.08 -1.91
N ASP A 29 -8.80 -1.59 -1.09
CA ASP A 29 -8.70 -0.27 -0.46
C ASP A 29 -7.55 -0.22 0.56
N ILE A 30 -7.40 -1.27 1.38
CA ILE A 30 -6.35 -1.36 2.39
C ILE A 30 -4.97 -1.35 1.72
N ALA A 31 -4.76 -2.15 0.67
CA ALA A 31 -3.51 -2.24 -0.06
C ALA A 31 -3.15 -0.91 -0.73
N ALA A 32 -4.12 -0.26 -1.39
CA ALA A 32 -3.96 1.08 -1.95
C ALA A 32 -3.55 2.11 -0.89
N MET A 33 -4.17 2.05 0.29
CA MET A 33 -3.82 2.93 1.41
C MET A 33 -2.41 2.64 1.95
N LYS A 34 -1.91 1.40 1.86
CA LYS A 34 -0.53 1.08 2.25
C LYS A 34 0.51 1.66 1.29
N ILE A 35 0.24 1.69 -0.01
CA ILE A 35 1.09 2.45 -0.96
C ILE A 35 1.15 3.93 -0.55
N ALA A 36 0.00 4.55 -0.26
CA ALA A 36 -0.04 5.95 0.18
C ALA A 36 0.73 6.17 1.49
N ALA A 37 0.60 5.25 2.45
CA ALA A 37 1.29 5.33 3.73
C ALA A 37 2.81 5.15 3.60
N ILE A 38 3.27 4.21 2.76
CA ILE A 38 4.69 4.03 2.47
C ILE A 38 5.26 5.29 1.81
N ALA A 39 4.56 5.84 0.80
CA ALA A 39 4.97 7.07 0.14
C ALA A 39 4.94 8.31 1.05
N GLY A 40 4.16 8.29 2.13
CA GLY A 40 4.03 9.43 3.06
C GLY A 40 4.96 9.35 4.27
N ARG A 41 4.98 8.21 4.98
CA ARG A 41 5.70 8.04 6.25
C ARG A 41 6.68 6.85 6.28
N GLY A 42 6.51 5.85 5.41
CA GLY A 42 7.48 4.77 5.26
C GLY A 42 7.86 3.99 6.53
N ILE A 43 6.93 3.68 7.44
CA ILE A 43 7.25 2.94 8.68
C ILE A 43 7.15 1.41 8.50
N LYS A 44 7.86 0.60 9.30
CA LYS A 44 7.91 -0.88 9.18
C LYS A 44 6.53 -1.52 9.07
N ARG A 45 5.57 -1.08 9.90
CA ARG A 45 4.21 -1.63 9.88
C ARG A 45 3.55 -1.54 8.51
N ASP A 46 3.72 -0.45 7.77
CA ASP A 46 3.06 -0.31 6.47
C ASP A 46 3.69 -1.21 5.40
N PHE A 47 5.01 -1.40 5.45
CA PHE A 47 5.70 -2.38 4.62
C PHE A 47 5.27 -3.80 4.97
N ILE A 48 5.18 -4.14 6.25
CA ILE A 48 4.74 -5.48 6.71
C ILE A 48 3.30 -5.74 6.26
N ASP A 49 2.38 -4.81 6.50
CA ASP A 49 0.98 -5.00 6.10
C ASP A 49 0.87 -5.23 4.57
N LEU A 50 1.60 -4.46 3.78
CA LEU A 50 1.61 -4.63 2.32
C LEU A 50 2.32 -5.92 1.88
N TYR A 51 3.40 -6.31 2.56
CA TYR A 51 4.08 -7.58 2.33
C TYR A 51 3.16 -8.76 2.57
N PHE A 52 2.32 -8.72 3.60
CA PHE A 52 1.36 -9.79 3.86
C PHE A 52 0.29 -9.87 2.76
N VAL A 53 -0.22 -8.73 2.30
CA VAL A 53 -1.18 -8.69 1.18
C VAL A 53 -0.60 -9.36 -0.07
N ILE A 54 0.65 -9.04 -0.43
CA ILE A 54 1.23 -9.43 -1.71
C ILE A 54 1.93 -10.78 -1.66
N HIS A 55 2.72 -11.04 -0.62
CA HIS A 55 3.63 -12.18 -0.57
C HIS A 55 3.08 -13.37 0.22
N GLU A 56 2.63 -13.11 1.46
CA GLU A 56 2.19 -14.17 2.37
C GLU A 56 0.80 -14.69 2.00
N GLU A 57 -0.19 -13.78 1.93
CA GLU A 57 -1.58 -14.13 1.64
C GLU A 57 -1.86 -14.18 0.14
N LYS A 58 -1.02 -13.54 -0.69
CA LYS A 58 -1.12 -13.49 -2.17
C LYS A 58 -2.50 -13.06 -2.67
N THR A 59 -3.11 -12.13 -1.93
CA THR A 59 -4.44 -11.58 -2.25
C THR A 59 -4.42 -10.59 -3.41
N ALA A 60 -3.26 -9.99 -3.70
CA ALA A 60 -3.03 -9.13 -4.85
C ALA A 60 -1.53 -9.05 -5.19
N SER A 61 -1.18 -8.92 -6.47
CA SER A 61 0.16 -8.57 -6.94
C SER A 61 0.48 -7.09 -6.72
N LEU A 62 1.76 -6.69 -6.74
CA LEU A 62 2.14 -5.28 -6.64
C LEU A 62 1.56 -4.45 -7.80
N GLU A 63 1.46 -4.99 -9.01
CA GLU A 63 0.80 -4.38 -10.16
C GLU A 63 -0.69 -4.10 -9.90
N GLU A 64 -1.41 -5.06 -9.32
CA GLU A 64 -2.81 -4.90 -8.93
C GLU A 64 -2.96 -3.84 -7.83
N VAL A 65 -2.08 -3.86 -6.83
CA VAL A 65 -2.09 -2.85 -5.77
C VAL A 65 -1.87 -1.44 -6.33
N LEU A 66 -0.95 -1.26 -7.30
CA LEU A 66 -0.77 0.03 -7.98
C LEU A 66 -2.03 0.43 -8.77
N THR A 67 -2.72 -0.53 -9.38
CA THR A 67 -4.00 -0.29 -10.05
C THR A 67 -5.09 0.13 -9.05
N PHE A 68 -5.15 -0.49 -7.87
CA PHE A 68 -6.06 -0.09 -6.79
C PHE A 68 -5.73 1.32 -6.28
N TYR A 69 -4.44 1.64 -6.12
CA TYR A 69 -3.98 2.98 -5.76
C TYR A 69 -4.45 4.02 -6.79
N ASP A 70 -4.30 3.74 -8.09
CA ASP A 70 -4.75 4.68 -9.11
C ASP A 70 -6.28 4.79 -9.17
N LYS A 71 -7.00 3.68 -8.99
CA LYS A 71 -8.47 3.70 -8.87
C LYS A 71 -8.93 4.59 -7.72
N LYS A 72 -8.23 4.56 -6.58
CA LYS A 72 -8.60 5.29 -5.36
C LYS A 72 -8.19 6.76 -5.39
N PHE A 73 -6.97 7.05 -5.80
CA PHE A 73 -6.37 8.39 -5.66
C PHE A 73 -6.22 9.14 -6.99
N LYS A 74 -6.28 8.46 -8.15
CA LYS A 74 -6.21 9.07 -9.50
C LYS A 74 -4.95 9.90 -9.75
N VAL A 75 -3.85 9.55 -9.09
CA VAL A 75 -2.58 10.30 -9.15
C VAL A 75 -1.37 9.37 -9.32
N LEU A 76 -1.56 8.11 -9.73
CA LEU A 76 -0.44 7.17 -9.87
C LEU A 76 0.63 7.70 -10.81
N GLN A 77 0.23 8.18 -11.99
CA GLN A 77 1.18 8.67 -13.00
C GLN A 77 2.03 9.83 -12.49
N LYS A 78 1.42 10.77 -11.77
CA LYS A 78 2.12 11.92 -11.17
C LYS A 78 3.10 11.48 -10.08
N ASN A 79 2.74 10.45 -9.31
CA ASN A 79 3.49 10.02 -8.13
C ASN A 79 4.38 8.80 -8.35
N ALA A 80 4.38 8.21 -9.55
CA ALA A 80 4.98 6.89 -9.81
C ALA A 80 6.44 6.82 -9.36
N ILE A 81 7.28 7.78 -9.77
CA ILE A 81 8.71 7.83 -9.39
C ILE A 81 8.87 7.86 -7.87
N HIS A 82 8.08 8.68 -7.18
CA HIS A 82 8.13 8.79 -5.72
C HIS A 82 7.66 7.50 -5.04
N ILE A 83 6.59 6.87 -5.55
CA ILE A 83 6.07 5.59 -5.02
C ILE A 83 7.12 4.48 -5.17
N PHE A 84 7.64 4.26 -6.38
CA PHE A 84 8.65 3.23 -6.61
C PHE A 84 9.92 3.47 -5.80
N ARG A 85 10.36 4.72 -5.65
CA ARG A 85 11.48 5.05 -4.75
C ARG A 85 11.16 4.68 -3.30
N SER A 86 10.00 5.10 -2.81
CA SER A 86 9.58 4.87 -1.42
C SER A 86 9.44 3.39 -1.07
N LEU A 87 9.01 2.54 -2.02
CA LEU A 87 8.94 1.09 -1.82
C LEU A 87 10.32 0.43 -1.59
N THR A 88 11.41 1.11 -1.93
CA THR A 88 12.79 0.63 -1.74
C THR A 88 13.61 1.47 -0.76
N PHE A 89 12.97 2.45 -0.11
CA PHE A 89 13.61 3.34 0.84
C PHE A 89 13.21 2.95 2.26
N PHE A 90 14.16 2.44 3.03
CA PHE A 90 13.90 1.81 4.34
C PHE A 90 14.44 2.59 5.53
N GLU A 91 15.00 3.78 5.33
CA GLU A 91 15.70 4.51 6.39
C GLU A 91 14.78 4.86 7.56
N GLU A 92 13.60 5.41 7.28
CA GLU A 92 12.59 5.70 8.31
C GLU A 92 12.01 4.41 8.89
N ALA A 93 11.79 3.40 8.05
CA ALA A 93 11.29 2.10 8.50
C ALA A 93 12.25 1.48 9.52
N ASP A 94 13.56 1.48 9.24
CA ASP A 94 14.61 0.91 10.07
C ASP A 94 14.62 1.51 11.48
N GLN A 95 14.23 2.77 11.66
CA GLN A 95 14.12 3.46 12.95
C GLN A 95 12.87 3.08 13.76
N THR A 96 11.85 2.49 13.14
CA THR A 96 10.62 2.09 13.84
C THR A 96 10.74 0.70 14.45
N LYS A 97 9.97 0.40 15.51
CA LYS A 97 9.93 -0.96 16.08
C LYS A 97 9.18 -1.93 15.17
N MET A 98 9.52 -3.22 15.25
CA MET A 98 8.66 -4.26 14.69
C MET A 98 7.29 -4.22 15.39
N PRO A 99 6.18 -4.38 14.65
CA PRO A 99 4.87 -4.57 15.25
C PRO A 99 4.77 -5.94 15.94
N ASP A 100 3.81 -6.08 16.84
CA ASP A 100 3.50 -7.38 17.45
C ASP A 100 2.90 -8.31 16.40
N MET A 101 3.56 -9.44 16.15
CA MET A 101 3.25 -10.30 15.01
C MET A 101 2.48 -11.55 15.41
N LEU A 102 1.45 -11.90 14.63
CA LEU A 102 0.76 -13.19 14.72
C LEU A 102 1.46 -14.30 13.93
N LYS A 103 2.09 -13.95 12.80
CA LYS A 103 2.94 -14.84 12.01
C LYS A 103 4.37 -14.31 12.02
N VAL A 104 5.34 -15.18 12.25
CA VAL A 104 6.76 -14.79 12.31
C VAL A 104 7.19 -14.22 10.97
N VAL A 105 7.79 -13.03 10.99
CA VAL A 105 8.38 -12.40 9.80
C VAL A 105 9.66 -11.67 10.20
N GLU A 106 10.70 -11.85 9.40
CA GLU A 106 11.95 -11.13 9.58
C GLU A 106 11.98 -9.89 8.69
N TRP A 107 12.34 -8.75 9.27
CA TRP A 107 12.38 -7.49 8.53
C TRP A 107 13.30 -7.52 7.30
N LYS A 108 14.39 -8.29 7.37
CA LYS A 108 15.32 -8.50 6.25
C LYS A 108 14.64 -9.10 5.02
N ASP A 109 13.67 -10.00 5.23
CA ASP A 109 12.98 -10.72 4.16
C ASP A 109 11.97 -9.80 3.48
N VAL A 110 11.29 -8.94 4.26
CA VAL A 110 10.42 -7.88 3.74
C VAL A 110 11.21 -6.91 2.86
N LYS A 111 12.38 -6.43 3.31
CA LYS A 111 13.24 -5.53 2.52
C LYS A 111 13.71 -6.19 1.23
N LYS A 112 14.14 -7.45 1.30
CA LYS A 112 14.56 -8.23 0.13
C LYS A 112 13.43 -8.37 -0.88
N PHE A 113 12.22 -8.71 -0.41
CA PHE A 113 11.03 -8.81 -1.25
C PHE A 113 10.77 -7.50 -1.99
N PHE A 114 10.62 -6.38 -1.29
CA PHE A 114 10.30 -5.11 -1.94
C PHE A 114 11.40 -4.65 -2.88
N THR A 115 12.68 -4.90 -2.58
CA THR A 115 13.79 -4.55 -3.47
C THR A 115 13.68 -5.27 -4.82
N ILE A 116 13.35 -6.56 -4.79
CA ILE A 116 13.23 -7.39 -6.00
C ILE A 116 11.94 -7.05 -6.75
N GLU A 117 10.82 -7.08 -6.04
CA GLU A 117 9.48 -6.91 -6.62
C GLU A 117 9.31 -5.52 -7.23
N THR A 118 9.71 -4.48 -6.51
CA THR A 118 9.61 -3.10 -7.01
C THR A 118 10.43 -2.92 -8.27
N LYS A 119 11.63 -3.50 -8.36
CA LYS A 119 12.47 -3.44 -9.56
C LYS A 119 11.81 -4.15 -10.75
N HIS A 120 11.21 -5.31 -10.51
CA HIS A 120 10.49 -6.06 -11.54
C HIS A 120 9.31 -5.25 -12.09
N VAL A 121 8.43 -4.77 -11.21
CA VAL A 121 7.23 -4.02 -11.58
C VAL A 121 7.57 -2.67 -12.19
N ALA A 122 8.55 -1.95 -11.66
CA ALA A 122 8.98 -0.66 -12.21
C ALA A 122 9.45 -0.80 -13.67
N LYS A 123 10.23 -1.85 -13.99
CA LYS A 123 10.68 -2.11 -15.36
C LYS A 123 9.49 -2.26 -16.31
N GLN A 124 8.47 -3.02 -15.91
CA GLN A 124 7.28 -3.19 -16.73
C GLN A 124 6.48 -1.89 -16.84
N PHE A 125 6.30 -1.18 -15.73
CA PHE A 125 5.50 0.05 -15.66
C PHE A 125 6.08 1.14 -16.58
N PHE A 126 7.37 1.44 -16.45
CA PHE A 126 8.02 2.48 -17.25
C PHE A 126 8.29 2.09 -18.71
N SER A 127 8.25 0.79 -19.05
CA SER A 127 8.32 0.36 -20.46
C SER A 127 7.05 0.59 -21.26
N LYS A 128 5.91 0.83 -20.59
CA LYS A 128 4.57 0.95 -21.20
C LYS A 128 4.08 2.40 -21.31
N ILE A 129 4.85 3.35 -20.79
CA ILE A 129 4.57 4.79 -20.79
C ILE A 129 5.46 5.45 -21.83
#